data_AF-A0A6G6BUK3-F1
#
_entry.id   AF-A0A6G6BUK3-F1
#
_cell.length_a   1.000
_cell.length_b   1.000
_cell.length_c   1.000
_cell.angle_alpha   90.00
_cell.angle_beta   90.00
_cell.angle_gamma   90.00
#
_symmetry.space_group_name_H-M   'P 1'
#
loop_
_entity.id
_entity.type
_entity.pdbx_description
1 polymer ?
#
loop_
_entity_poly.entity_id
_entity_poly.type
_entity_poly.pdbx_seq_one_letter_code
_entity_poly.pdbx_strand_id
1 'polypeptide(L)'
;MSVKIRLKRIGKKHRPIYHIVVADSRAPRNGKFIEKLGTYNPHTNPPSTVLKMQNAVSWLMKGAQPTNTVKSIFSKTGVLLKKHLLEGVKKGVLTDEESQKKFHTW
;
A
#
# COMPACT_ATOMS: atom_id res chain seq x y z
N MET A 1 16.29 11.43 4.93
CA MET A 1 15.27 10.81 5.80
C MET A 1 14.11 10.44 4.89
N SER A 2 13.78 9.15 4.70
CA SER A 2 12.71 8.76 3.77
C SER A 2 11.78 7.73 4.40
N VAL A 3 10.47 8.00 4.30
CA VAL A 3 9.43 7.08 4.77
C VAL A 3 9.19 6.04 3.69
N LYS A 4 9.28 4.75 4.05
CA LYS A 4 9.07 3.63 3.15
C LYS A 4 7.86 2.81 3.58
N ILE A 5 7.13 2.31 2.58
CA ILE A 5 6.10 1.29 2.78
C ILE A 5 6.73 -0.07 2.49
N ARG A 6 6.84 -0.89 3.53
CA ARG A 6 7.61 -2.14 3.49
C ARG A 6 6.88 -3.29 4.19
N LEU A 7 7.36 -4.51 3.92
CA LEU A 7 6.86 -5.72 4.57
C LEU A 7 7.64 -6.00 5.86
N LYS A 8 6.93 -6.02 6.99
CA LYS A 8 7.44 -6.54 8.26
C LYS A 8 7.09 -8.01 8.35
N ARG A 9 8.10 -8.88 8.47
CA ARG A 9 7.90 -10.33 8.58
C ARG A 9 7.40 -10.68 9.98
N ILE A 10 6.32 -11.44 10.02
CA ILE A 10 5.77 -12.10 11.21
C ILE A 10 5.51 -13.58 10.90
N GLY A 11 4.97 -14.31 11.88
CA GLY A 11 4.64 -15.73 11.74
C GLY A 11 5.79 -16.65 12.10
N LYS A 12 5.61 -17.94 11.78
CA LYS A 12 6.50 -19.03 12.20
C LYS A 12 7.56 -19.36 11.16
N LYS A 13 8.54 -20.17 11.56
CA LYS A 13 9.48 -20.80 10.62
C LYS A 13 8.69 -21.53 9.52
N HIS A 14 9.12 -21.41 8.26
CA HIS A 14 8.47 -21.95 7.06
C HIS A 14 7.04 -21.47 6.74
N ARG A 15 6.40 -20.63 7.56
CA ARG A 15 5.12 -19.98 7.20
C ARG A 15 5.16 -18.48 7.54
N PRO A 16 5.89 -17.66 6.75
CA PRO A 16 5.93 -16.23 6.95
C PRO A 16 4.59 -15.57 6.56
N ILE A 17 4.12 -14.68 7.42
CA ILE A 17 3.06 -13.72 7.14
C ILE A 17 3.70 -12.34 7.18
N TYR A 18 3.15 -11.37 6.44
CA TYR A 18 3.73 -10.04 6.37
C TYR A 18 2.72 -8.98 6.79
N HIS A 19 3.17 -8.01 7.59
CA HIS A 19 2.44 -6.77 7.79
C HIS A 19 2.94 -5.73 6.80
N ILE A 20 2.02 -5.06 6.11
CA ILE A 20 2.33 -3.89 5.27
C ILE A 20 2.36 -2.70 6.22
N VAL A 21 3.56 -2.14 6.43
CA VAL A 21 3.79 -1.07 7.41
C VAL A 21 4.47 0.13 6.78
N VAL A 22 4.15 1.30 7.31
CA VAL A 22 4.86 2.56 7.03
C VAL A 22 5.92 2.74 8.11
N ALA A 23 7.18 2.89 7.71
CA ALA A 23 8.29 3.08 8.63
C ALA A 23 9.37 3.97 8.01
N ASP A 24 10.21 4.58 8.84
CA ASP A 24 11.44 5.19 8.34
C ASP A 24 12.34 4.12 7.71
N SER A 25 12.94 4.45 6.57
CA SER A 25 13.98 3.69 5.89
C SER A 25 15.08 3.12 6.80
N ARG A 26 15.50 3.86 7.84
CA ARG A 26 16.59 3.51 8.75
C ARG A 26 16.17 2.54 9.86
N ALA A 27 14.88 2.45 10.15
CA ALA A 27 14.38 1.58 11.21
C ALA A 27 14.63 0.10 10.84
N PRO A 28 14.96 -0.79 11.79
CA PRO A 28 15.16 -2.21 11.49
C PRO A 28 13.87 -2.86 10.98
N ARG A 29 13.98 -3.92 10.16
CA ARG A 29 12.82 -4.58 9.50
C ARG A 29 11.66 -4.89 10.46
N ASN A 30 11.99 -5.42 11.65
CA ASN A 30 11.03 -5.84 12.65
C ASN A 30 10.83 -4.80 13.79
N GLY A 31 11.43 -3.62 13.69
CA GLY A 31 11.39 -2.60 14.73
C GLY A 31 10.10 -1.77 14.79
N LYS A 32 10.24 -0.57 15.34
CA LYS A 32 9.21 0.47 15.43
C LYS A 32 8.79 0.90 14.03
N PHE A 33 7.48 1.04 13.84
CA PHE A 33 6.85 1.54 12.64
C PHE A 33 5.85 2.63 13.02
N ILE A 34 5.45 3.45 12.04
CA ILE A 34 4.54 4.58 12.23
C ILE A 34 3.10 4.08 12.21
N GLU A 35 2.72 3.37 11.15
CA GLU A 35 1.36 2.86 10.96
C GLU A 35 1.36 1.49 10.28
N LYS A 36 0.38 0.64 10.65
CA LYS A 36 0.08 -0.62 9.95
C LYS A 36 -1.05 -0.38 8.94
N LEU A 37 -0.75 -0.52 7.66
CA LEU A 37 -1.72 -0.37 6.57
C LEU A 37 -2.51 -1.65 6.32
N GLY A 38 -1.91 -2.81 6.57
CA GLY A 38 -2.54 -4.07 6.24
C GLY A 38 -1.69 -5.30 6.54
N THR A 39 -2.15 -6.43 6.02
CA THR A 39 -1.51 -7.73 6.11
C THR A 39 -1.52 -8.43 4.76
N TYR A 40 -0.45 -9.17 4.49
CA TYR A 40 -0.25 -9.96 3.29
C TYR A 40 0.14 -11.38 3.69
N ASN A 41 -0.65 -12.36 3.23
CA ASN A 41 -0.40 -13.77 3.43
C ASN A 41 -0.14 -14.46 2.07
N PRO A 42 1.12 -14.87 1.78
CA PRO A 42 1.45 -15.55 0.54
C PRO A 42 1.11 -17.05 0.55
N HIS A 43 0.73 -17.62 1.68
CA HIS A 43 0.47 -19.07 1.80
C HIS A 43 -0.95 -19.48 1.41
N THR A 44 -1.85 -18.54 1.17
CA THR A 44 -3.18 -18.82 0.65
C THR A 44 -3.14 -18.78 -0.89
N ASN A 45 -3.95 -19.60 -1.53
CA ASN A 45 -4.17 -19.55 -2.98
C ASN A 45 -5.63 -19.15 -3.25
N PRO A 46 -5.94 -17.92 -3.69
CA PRO A 46 -5.02 -16.82 -4.01
C PRO A 46 -4.42 -16.12 -2.75
N PRO A 47 -3.32 -15.35 -2.89
CA PRO A 47 -2.70 -14.63 -1.77
C PRO A 47 -3.65 -13.63 -1.11
N SER A 48 -3.93 -13.83 0.17
CA SER A 48 -4.86 -13.00 0.93
C SER A 48 -4.19 -11.68 1.31
N THR A 49 -4.82 -10.58 0.91
CA THR A 49 -4.36 -9.23 1.20
C THR A 49 -5.49 -8.45 1.86
N VAL A 50 -5.29 -8.04 3.12
CA VAL A 50 -6.21 -7.17 3.84
C VAL A 50 -5.55 -5.81 3.96
N LEU A 51 -6.09 -4.79 3.31
CA LEU A 51 -5.47 -3.47 3.22
C LEU A 51 -6.47 -2.34 3.49
N LYS A 52 -6.08 -1.38 4.32
CA LYS A 52 -6.76 -0.09 4.48
C LYS A 52 -6.40 0.83 3.33
N MET A 53 -7.20 0.78 2.26
CA MET A 53 -6.89 1.43 0.99
C MET A 53 -6.76 2.96 1.11
N GLN A 54 -7.66 3.63 1.83
CA GLN A 54 -7.61 5.09 2.03
C GLN A 54 -6.30 5.54 2.67
N ASN A 55 -5.85 4.85 3.73
CA ASN A 55 -4.60 5.16 4.42
C ASN A 55 -3.38 4.89 3.54
N ALA A 56 -3.39 3.79 2.79
CA ALA A 56 -2.30 3.49 1.86
C ALA A 56 -2.14 4.59 0.80
N VAL A 57 -3.26 5.06 0.23
CA VAL A 57 -3.26 6.15 -0.75
C VAL A 57 -2.79 7.46 -0.11
N SER A 58 -3.25 7.80 1.09
CA SER A 58 -2.83 9.04 1.75
C SER A 58 -1.33 9.07 2.03
N TRP A 59 -0.73 7.95 2.42
CA TRP A 59 0.73 7.85 2.60
C TRP A 59 1.50 7.96 1.28
N LEU A 60 0.98 7.37 0.19
CA LEU A 60 1.58 7.53 -1.14
C LEU A 60 1.52 8.99 -1.61
N MET A 61 0.41 9.69 -1.33
CA MET A 61 0.28 11.12 -1.65
C MET A 61 1.20 12.01 -0.83
N LYS A 62 1.52 11.62 0.42
CA LYS A 62 2.53 12.27 1.26
C LYS A 62 3.98 11.98 0.82
N GLY A 63 4.18 11.17 -0.22
CA GLY A 63 5.50 10.85 -0.78
C GLY A 63 6.18 9.61 -0.18
N ALA A 64 5.46 8.77 0.57
CA ALA A 64 6.02 7.51 1.06
C ALA A 64 6.36 6.57 -0.12
N GLN A 65 7.55 5.99 -0.10
CA GLN A 65 8.05 5.17 -1.20
C GLN A 65 7.79 3.67 -0.94
N PRO A 66 7.00 2.97 -1.76
CA PRO A 66 6.79 1.54 -1.61
C PRO A 66 8.01 0.73 -2.07
N THR A 67 8.28 -0.38 -1.41
CA THR A 67 9.23 -1.40 -1.89
C THR A 67 8.66 -2.20 -3.07
N ASN A 68 9.49 -2.84 -3.89
CA ASN A 68 9.08 -3.53 -5.14
C ASN A 68 7.91 -4.50 -4.94
N THR A 69 7.97 -5.37 -3.91
CA THR A 69 6.89 -6.31 -3.61
C THR A 69 5.60 -5.60 -3.18
N VAL A 70 5.71 -4.56 -2.35
CA VAL A 70 4.55 -3.75 -1.93
C VAL A 70 3.93 -3.03 -3.13
N LYS A 71 4.76 -2.53 -4.07
CA LYS A 71 4.28 -1.92 -5.31
C LYS A 71 3.47 -2.92 -6.15
N SER A 72 3.94 -4.16 -6.27
CA SER A 72 3.20 -5.25 -6.94
C SER A 72 1.85 -5.52 -6.25
N ILE A 73 1.83 -5.63 -4.91
CA ILE A 73 0.59 -5.79 -4.14
C ILE A 73 -0.36 -4.60 -4.37
N PHE A 74 0.14 -3.36 -4.34
CA PHE A 74 -0.63 -2.15 -4.56
C PHE A 74 -1.17 -2.02 -5.99
N SER A 75 -0.46 -2.55 -6.97
CA SER A 75 -0.96 -2.65 -8.35
C SER A 75 -2.13 -3.62 -8.43
N LYS A 76 -2.01 -4.81 -7.83
CA LYS A 76 -3.07 -5.84 -7.85
C LYS A 76 -4.33 -5.44 -7.06
N THR A 77 -4.16 -4.61 -6.04
CA THR A 77 -5.26 -4.14 -5.18
C THR A 77 -5.90 -2.83 -5.65
N GLY A 78 -5.40 -2.20 -6.71
CA GLY A 78 -5.96 -0.95 -7.25
C GLY A 78 -5.53 0.33 -6.52
N VAL A 79 -4.69 0.23 -5.49
CA VAL A 79 -4.18 1.38 -4.72
C VAL A 79 -3.43 2.37 -5.62
N LEU A 80 -2.62 1.87 -6.55
CA LEU A 80 -1.85 2.72 -7.46
C LEU A 80 -2.77 3.43 -8.47
N LEU A 81 -3.80 2.74 -8.95
CA LEU A 81 -4.80 3.35 -9.83
C LEU A 81 -5.53 4.47 -9.11
N LYS A 82 -6.00 4.21 -7.89
CA LYS A 82 -6.68 5.23 -7.07
C LYS A 82 -5.78 6.45 -6.82
N LYS A 83 -4.50 6.23 -6.51
CA LYS A 83 -3.51 7.32 -6.38
C LYS A 83 -3.40 8.15 -7.66
N HIS A 84 -3.29 7.50 -8.82
CA HIS A 84 -3.19 8.18 -10.11
C HIS A 84 -4.42 9.04 -10.43
N LEU A 85 -5.62 8.50 -10.19
CA LEU A 85 -6.87 9.23 -10.41
C LEU A 85 -6.96 10.47 -9.52
N LEU A 86 -6.58 10.36 -8.23
CA LEU A 86 -6.54 11.51 -7.32
C LEU A 86 -5.49 12.55 -7.72
N GLU A 87 -4.34 12.14 -8.29
CA GLU A 87 -3.38 13.08 -8.85
C GLU A 87 -3.96 13.83 -10.06
N GLY A 88 -4.79 13.17 -10.87
CA GLY A 88 -5.54 13.80 -11.96
C GLY A 88 -6.55 14.83 -11.48
N VAL A 89 -7.30 14.50 -10.42
CA VAL A 89 -8.21 15.44 -9.75
C VAL A 89 -7.46 16.66 -9.21
N LYS A 90 -6.33 16.44 -8.50
CA LYS A 90 -5.52 17.54 -7.96
C LYS A 90 -5.00 18.50 -9.03
N LYS A 91 -4.78 18.00 -10.25
CA LYS A 91 -4.33 18.81 -11.40
C LYS A 91 -5.48 19.50 -12.14
N GLY A 92 -6.74 19.28 -11.74
CA GLY A 92 -7.93 19.86 -12.38
C GLY A 92 -8.30 19.19 -13.72
N VAL A 93 -7.70 18.05 -14.05
CA VAL A 93 -7.95 17.33 -15.31
C VAL A 93 -9.20 16.45 -15.20
N LEU A 94 -9.59 16.07 -13.98
CA LEU A 94 -10.68 15.13 -13.71
C LEU A 94 -11.52 15.64 -12.55
N THR A 95 -12.84 15.44 -12.61
CA THR A 95 -13.72 15.68 -11.46
C THR A 95 -13.69 14.51 -10.47
N ASP A 96 -14.03 14.76 -9.21
CA ASP A 96 -14.08 13.71 -8.18
C ASP A 96 -15.06 12.58 -8.53
N GLU A 97 -16.19 12.93 -9.17
CA GLU A 97 -17.20 11.96 -9.59
C GLU A 97 -16.69 11.04 -10.70
N GLU A 98 -16.00 11.59 -11.70
CA GLU A 98 -15.42 10.81 -12.80
C GLU A 98 -14.29 9.89 -12.30
N SER A 99 -13.51 10.36 -11.33
CA SER A 99 -12.48 9.57 -10.64
C SER A 99 -13.09 8.35 -9.95
N GLN A 100 -14.17 8.55 -9.20
CA GLN A 100 -14.87 7.46 -8.52
C GLN A 100 -15.52 6.47 -9.49
N LYS A 101 -16.16 6.97 -10.55
CA LYS A 101 -16.74 6.12 -11.61
C LYS A 101 -15.67 5.24 -12.25
N LYS A 102 -14.54 5.82 -12.67
CA LYS A 102 -13.41 5.09 -13.25
C LYS A 102 -12.83 4.05 -12.29
N PHE A 103 -12.75 4.37 -11.01
CA PHE A 103 -12.25 3.42 -10.01
C PHE A 103 -13.25 2.28 -9.73
N HIS A 104 -14.55 2.54 -9.78
CA HIS A 104 -15.58 1.52 -9.56
C HIS A 104 -15.71 0.53 -10.73
N THR A 105 -15.45 0.99 -11.96
CA THR A 105 -15.45 0.13 -13.16
C THR A 105 -14.25 -0.82 -13.23
N TRP A 106 -13.18 -0.52 -12.49
CA TRP A 106 -11.96 -1.33 -12.42
C TRP A 106 -12.12 -2.50 -11.44
#